data_AF-A0A1S3H9Z0-F1
#
_entry.id   AF-A0A1S3H9Z0-F1
#
_cell.length_a   1.000
_cell.length_b   1.000
_cell.length_c   1.000
_cell.angle_alpha   90.00
_cell.angle_beta   90.00
_cell.angle_gamma   90.00
#
_symmetry.space_group_name_H-M   'P 1'
#
loop_
_entity.id
_entity.type
_entity.pdbx_description
1 polymer ?
#
loop_
_entity_poly.entity_id
_entity_poly.type
_entity_poly.pdbx_seq_one_letter_code
_entity_poly.pdbx_strand_id
1 'polypeptide(L)'
;MEKRAGFKLLWIFDIPDEDSAKIVFPNEYVCMEPFLTGTYQKFNANNGWVNPNMNVSLIHAFSYWTWAHSGGKYLVCDIQGVRDDDEYLLTDPAIHSDEAGKYGNADLGPEGMEAFFSTHKCTEFCKNLHKPRNIRRPRRIRPSPGTTYGFTL
;
A
#
# COMPACT_ATOMS: atom_id res chain seq x y z
N MET A 1 11.08 -15.80 -16.68
CA MET A 1 10.84 -15.58 -15.23
C MET A 1 9.41 -15.10 -15.12
N GLU A 2 8.47 -15.96 -14.68
CA GLU A 2 7.07 -15.58 -14.51
C GLU A 2 6.96 -14.51 -13.42
N LYS A 3 6.26 -13.42 -13.72
CA LYS A 3 6.00 -12.35 -12.76
C LYS A 3 4.87 -12.81 -11.85
N ARG A 4 5.18 -13.13 -10.59
CA ARG A 4 4.17 -13.58 -9.61
C ARG A 4 3.42 -12.44 -8.92
N ALA A 5 3.98 -11.23 -8.98
CA ALA A 5 3.36 -9.97 -8.55
C ALA A 5 4.12 -8.79 -9.15
N GLY A 6 3.47 -7.63 -9.31
CA GLY A 6 4.15 -6.41 -9.72
C GLY A 6 3.33 -5.14 -9.50
N PHE A 7 4.02 -4.02 -9.33
CA PHE A 7 3.45 -2.68 -9.30
C PHE A 7 3.56 -2.04 -10.69
N LYS A 8 2.52 -1.30 -11.11
CA LYS A 8 2.57 -0.49 -12.32
C LYS A 8 2.76 0.98 -11.92
N LEU A 9 3.77 1.63 -12.50
CA LEU A 9 3.98 3.08 -12.40
C LEU A 9 4.41 3.57 -13.79
N LEU A 10 3.75 4.60 -14.32
CA LEU A 10 4.00 5.07 -15.67
C LEU A 10 4.78 6.38 -15.67
N TRP A 11 4.15 7.52 -15.38
CA TRP A 11 4.79 8.84 -15.33
C TRP A 11 3.81 9.92 -14.82
N ILE A 12 4.37 11.03 -14.33
CA ILE A 12 3.68 12.31 -14.16
C ILE A 12 3.81 13.12 -15.47
N PHE A 13 2.70 13.66 -15.98
CA PHE A 13 2.68 14.48 -17.20
C PHE A 13 2.08 15.86 -16.93
N ASP A 14 2.62 16.88 -17.59
CA ASP A 14 1.96 18.19 -17.73
C ASP A 14 0.98 18.14 -18.90
N ILE A 15 -0.27 18.57 -18.67
CA ILE A 15 -1.29 18.60 -19.72
C ILE A 15 -1.31 19.98 -20.39
N PRO A 16 -0.99 20.09 -21.69
CA PRO A 16 -1.04 21.36 -22.42
C PRO A 16 -2.48 21.82 -22.66
N ASP A 17 -2.65 23.15 -22.75
CA ASP A 17 -3.93 23.89 -22.67
C ASP A 17 -5.06 23.46 -23.62
N GLU A 18 -4.79 22.80 -24.75
CA GLU A 18 -5.72 22.88 -25.89
C GLU A 18 -6.59 21.65 -26.21
N ASP A 19 -6.45 20.48 -25.56
CA ASP A 19 -7.23 19.30 -26.01
C ASP A 19 -7.70 18.28 -24.95
N SER A 20 -7.59 18.55 -23.65
CA SER A 20 -8.07 17.59 -22.64
C SER A 20 -9.53 17.85 -22.23
N ALA A 21 -10.37 16.84 -22.42
CA ALA A 21 -11.76 16.78 -22.00
C ALA A 21 -11.98 17.30 -20.55
N LYS A 22 -12.45 18.55 -20.40
CA LYS A 22 -13.19 19.22 -19.29
C LYS A 22 -12.98 18.84 -17.79
N ILE A 23 -12.06 17.96 -17.43
CA ILE A 23 -11.91 17.42 -16.07
C ILE A 23 -10.53 17.73 -15.47
N VAL A 24 -9.55 18.13 -16.30
CA VAL A 24 -8.19 18.48 -15.85
C VAL A 24 -7.88 19.91 -16.25
N PHE A 25 -7.43 20.71 -15.28
CA PHE A 25 -7.13 22.13 -15.49
C PHE A 25 -5.69 22.33 -16.02
N PRO A 26 -5.43 23.47 -16.69
CA PRO A 26 -4.08 23.83 -17.10
C PRO A 26 -3.10 23.87 -15.93
N ASN A 27 -1.91 23.28 -16.12
CA ASN A 27 -0.85 23.13 -15.10
C ASN A 27 -1.20 22.19 -13.93
N GLU A 28 -2.19 21.30 -14.09
CA GLU A 28 -2.37 20.20 -13.16
C GLU A 28 -1.44 19.03 -13.49
N TYR A 29 -0.83 18.48 -12.45
CA TYR A 29 -0.10 17.22 -12.53
C TYR A 29 -1.06 16.06 -12.35
N VAL A 30 -1.10 15.16 -13.32
CA VAL A 30 -1.83 13.89 -13.21
C VAL A 30 -0.89 12.70 -13.19
N CYS A 31 -1.26 11.67 -12.42
CA CYS A 31 -0.65 10.36 -12.51
C CYS A 31 -1.54 9.48 -13.39
N MET A 32 -0.96 8.82 -14.39
CA MET A 32 -1.65 7.84 -15.21
C MET A 32 -1.00 6.48 -15.05
N GLU A 33 -1.82 5.44 -14.99
CA GLU A 33 -1.39 4.05 -14.88
C GLU A 33 -2.20 3.15 -15.83
N PRO A 34 -1.68 1.96 -16.19
CA PRO A 34 -2.43 1.03 -17.01
C PRO A 34 -3.71 0.59 -16.31
N PHE A 35 -4.81 0.54 -17.05
CA PHE A 35 -6.06 -0.02 -16.56
C PHE A 35 -5.87 -1.48 -16.13
N LEU A 36 -6.25 -1.79 -14.89
CA LEU A 36 -6.23 -3.15 -14.37
C LEU A 36 -7.57 -3.83 -14.72
N THR A 37 -7.52 -4.82 -15.61
CA THR A 37 -8.72 -5.58 -16.00
C THR A 37 -9.07 -6.59 -14.90
N GLY A 38 -10.28 -6.53 -14.37
CA GLY A 38 -10.80 -7.46 -13.36
C GLY A 38 -11.51 -6.76 -12.20
N THR A 39 -11.74 -7.48 -11.10
CA THR A 39 -12.35 -6.91 -9.90
C THR A 39 -11.28 -6.25 -9.03
N TYR A 40 -11.35 -4.93 -8.90
CA TYR A 40 -10.48 -4.18 -8.01
C TYR A 40 -10.75 -4.52 -6.55
N GLN A 41 -9.70 -4.76 -5.78
CA GLN A 41 -9.72 -5.21 -4.41
C GLN A 41 -8.68 -4.47 -3.59
N LYS A 42 -9.09 -4.04 -2.39
CA LYS A 42 -8.18 -3.52 -1.37
C LYS A 42 -7.93 -4.61 -0.34
N PHE A 43 -6.67 -5.03 -0.19
CA PHE A 43 -6.28 -6.15 0.66
C PHE A 43 -5.96 -5.70 2.09
N ASN A 44 -5.25 -4.58 2.21
CA ASN A 44 -5.01 -3.89 3.48
C ASN A 44 -4.95 -2.38 3.27
N ALA A 45 -4.91 -1.62 4.36
CA ALA A 45 -4.78 -0.17 4.31
C ALA A 45 -3.55 0.32 5.08
N ASN A 46 -3.18 1.58 4.85
CA ASN A 46 -2.05 2.22 5.54
C ASN A 46 -2.26 2.40 7.06
N ASN A 47 -3.47 2.24 7.57
CA ASN A 47 -3.82 2.39 8.99
C ASN A 47 -3.95 1.06 9.75
N GLY A 48 -3.48 -0.04 9.17
CA GLY A 48 -3.54 -1.37 9.77
C GLY A 48 -4.85 -2.12 9.55
N TRP A 49 -5.79 -1.59 8.75
CA TRP A 49 -6.96 -2.36 8.32
C TRP A 49 -6.58 -3.54 7.42
N VAL A 50 -7.35 -4.61 7.58
CA VAL A 50 -7.21 -5.86 6.85
C VAL A 50 -8.56 -6.23 6.29
N ASN A 51 -8.63 -6.59 5.01
CA ASN A 51 -9.89 -7.01 4.43
C ASN A 51 -10.37 -8.33 5.07
N PRO A 52 -11.50 -8.33 5.80
CA PRO A 52 -11.96 -9.51 6.52
C PRO A 52 -12.53 -10.59 5.59
N ASN A 53 -12.85 -10.24 4.34
CA ASN A 53 -13.54 -11.12 3.39
C ASN A 53 -12.57 -11.83 2.43
N MET A 54 -11.25 -11.72 2.67
CA MET A 54 -10.23 -12.19 1.72
C MET A 54 -9.10 -12.92 2.44
N ASN A 55 -8.53 -13.92 1.77
CA ASN A 55 -7.24 -14.48 2.20
C ASN A 55 -6.12 -13.53 1.81
N VAL A 56 -5.62 -12.79 2.79
CA VAL A 56 -4.56 -11.78 2.63
C VAL A 56 -3.19 -12.26 3.12
N SER A 57 -3.03 -13.55 3.44
CA SER A 57 -1.82 -14.06 4.09
C SER A 57 -0.54 -13.78 3.31
N LEU A 58 -0.56 -13.95 1.98
CA LEU A 58 0.59 -13.66 1.13
C LEU A 58 0.88 -12.15 1.05
N ILE A 59 -0.17 -11.32 0.92
CA ILE A 59 -0.05 -9.86 0.87
C ILE A 59 0.53 -9.31 2.18
N HIS A 60 0.05 -9.81 3.31
CA HIS A 60 0.57 -9.44 4.62
C HIS A 60 2.00 -9.93 4.85
N ALA A 61 2.34 -11.12 4.34
CA ALA A 61 3.71 -11.61 4.36
C ALA A 61 4.63 -10.74 3.50
N PHE A 62 4.16 -10.22 2.36
CA PHE A 62 4.89 -9.25 1.55
C PHE A 62 5.16 -7.96 2.32
N SER A 63 4.13 -7.33 2.91
CA SER A 63 4.32 -6.13 3.75
C SER A 63 5.32 -6.36 4.88
N TYR A 64 5.20 -7.48 5.60
CA TYR A 64 6.15 -7.84 6.66
C TYR A 64 7.57 -8.10 6.09
N TRP A 65 7.69 -8.78 4.95
CA TRP A 65 8.98 -9.00 4.30
C TRP A 65 9.66 -7.67 3.94
N THR A 66 8.95 -6.66 3.44
CA THR A 66 9.55 -5.34 3.15
C THR A 66 10.15 -4.69 4.41
N TRP A 67 9.46 -4.80 5.55
CA TRP A 67 9.95 -4.36 6.84
C TRP A 67 11.16 -5.16 7.30
N ALA A 68 11.09 -6.50 7.25
CA ALA A 68 12.18 -7.35 7.70
C ALA A 68 13.44 -7.19 6.83
N HIS A 69 13.27 -7.06 5.53
CA HIS A 69 14.35 -6.92 4.55
C HIS A 69 15.04 -5.55 4.64
N SER A 70 14.28 -4.48 4.95
CA SER A 70 14.84 -3.14 5.14
C SER A 70 15.49 -2.92 6.52
N GLY A 71 15.59 -3.96 7.36
CA GLY A 71 16.09 -3.83 8.73
C GLY A 71 15.15 -3.03 9.63
N GLY A 72 13.86 -3.02 9.31
CA GLY A 72 12.81 -2.33 10.05
C GLY A 72 12.62 -0.86 9.70
N LYS A 73 13.21 -0.39 8.60
CA LYS A 73 13.16 1.03 8.18
C LYS A 73 11.95 1.37 7.31
N TYR A 74 11.45 0.44 6.52
CA TYR A 74 10.39 0.69 5.54
C TYR A 74 9.37 -0.43 5.54
N LEU A 75 8.08 -0.09 5.48
CA LEU A 75 6.99 -1.05 5.37
C LEU A 75 6.05 -0.63 4.26
N VAL A 76 5.88 -1.49 3.25
CA VAL A 76 4.91 -1.27 2.18
C VAL A 76 3.54 -1.77 2.61
N CYS A 77 2.52 -0.93 2.48
CA CYS A 77 1.14 -1.17 2.87
C CYS A 77 0.19 -0.51 1.86
N ASP A 78 -1.10 -0.43 2.21
CA ASP A 78 -2.14 0.04 1.29
C ASP A 78 -2.19 -0.78 0.00
N ILE A 79 -2.03 -2.10 0.15
CA ILE A 79 -1.92 -3.00 -0.98
C ILE A 79 -3.31 -3.20 -1.59
N GLN A 80 -3.42 -2.85 -2.87
CA GLN A 80 -4.66 -2.85 -3.64
C GLN A 80 -4.37 -3.11 -5.12
N GLY A 81 -5.41 -3.52 -5.86
CA GLY A 81 -5.32 -3.83 -7.28
C GLY A 81 -6.24 -4.97 -7.68
N VAL A 82 -5.84 -5.76 -8.67
CA VAL A 82 -6.60 -6.93 -9.15
C VAL A 82 -5.83 -8.20 -8.83
N ARG A 83 -6.55 -9.21 -8.36
CA ARG A 83 -6.05 -10.57 -8.23
C ARG A 83 -6.74 -11.45 -9.26
N ASP A 84 -5.95 -12.14 -10.06
CA ASP A 84 -6.38 -13.28 -10.88
C ASP A 84 -5.96 -14.60 -10.19
N ASP A 85 -6.26 -15.74 -10.78
CA ASP A 85 -6.06 -17.07 -10.16
C ASP A 85 -4.64 -17.26 -9.61
N ASP A 86 -3.61 -16.87 -10.37
CA ASP A 86 -2.19 -17.09 -10.04
C ASP A 86 -1.36 -15.80 -9.90
N GLU A 87 -1.94 -14.62 -10.17
CA GLU A 87 -1.20 -13.37 -10.24
C GLU A 87 -1.86 -12.20 -9.50
N TYR A 88 -1.02 -11.34 -8.93
CA TYR A 88 -1.43 -10.05 -8.37
C TYR A 88 -0.92 -8.91 -9.26
N LEU A 89 -1.85 -8.12 -9.79
CA LEU A 89 -1.58 -6.83 -10.42
C LEU A 89 -1.89 -5.74 -9.40
N LEU A 90 -0.85 -5.17 -8.80
CA LEU A 90 -0.97 -4.23 -7.70
C LEU A 90 -0.71 -2.82 -8.17
N THR A 91 -1.32 -1.85 -7.48
CA THR A 91 -1.04 -0.44 -7.71
C THR A 91 -1.21 0.40 -6.45
N ASP A 92 -0.77 1.66 -6.52
CA ASP A 92 -0.92 2.71 -5.52
C ASP A 92 -0.60 2.25 -4.07
N PRO A 93 0.61 1.73 -3.80
CA PRO A 93 1.01 1.37 -2.45
C PRO A 93 1.39 2.60 -1.63
N ALA A 94 1.27 2.50 -0.32
CA ALA A 94 1.88 3.44 0.63
C ALA A 94 3.13 2.84 1.27
N ILE A 95 4.07 3.71 1.66
CA ILE A 95 5.29 3.33 2.39
C ILE A 95 5.25 4.03 3.75
N HIS A 96 5.27 3.25 4.83
CA HIS A 96 5.67 3.77 6.14
C HIS A 96 7.18 3.75 6.24
N SER A 97 7.76 4.83 6.76
CA SER A 97 9.20 4.92 7.00
C SER A 97 9.56 5.14 8.47
N ASP A 98 10.86 5.24 8.76
CA ASP A 98 11.36 5.58 10.09
C ASP A 98 11.04 7.03 10.51
N GLU A 99 10.60 7.86 9.57
CA GLU A 99 10.18 9.24 9.76
C GLU A 99 8.86 9.51 9.01
N ALA A 100 7.77 9.75 9.74
CA ALA A 100 6.46 9.99 9.13
C ALA A 100 6.49 11.13 8.10
N GLY A 101 5.74 10.98 7.01
CA GLY A 101 5.62 11.97 5.94
C GLY A 101 6.73 11.95 4.88
N LYS A 102 7.78 11.15 5.04
CA LYS A 102 8.89 11.09 4.08
C LYS A 102 8.46 10.60 2.69
N TYR A 103 7.51 9.69 2.63
CA TYR A 103 6.92 9.18 1.39
C TYR A 103 5.50 9.71 1.16
N GLY A 104 5.25 10.96 1.58
CA GLY A 104 3.96 11.63 1.43
C GLY A 104 3.02 11.37 2.60
N ASN A 105 1.79 11.90 2.50
CA ASN A 105 0.89 11.97 3.65
C ASN A 105 0.31 10.60 4.09
N ALA A 106 0.43 9.57 3.25
CA ALA A 106 0.06 8.21 3.62
C ALA A 106 1.14 7.50 4.46
N ASP A 107 2.35 8.07 4.56
CA ASP A 107 3.44 7.61 5.44
C ASP A 107 3.14 8.05 6.89
N LEU A 108 2.55 7.14 7.65
CA LEU A 108 2.24 7.33 9.08
C LEU A 108 3.44 6.97 9.98
N GLY A 109 4.61 6.73 9.38
CA GLY A 109 5.86 6.45 10.06
C GLY A 109 5.81 5.22 10.99
N PRO A 110 6.54 5.26 12.11
CA PRO A 110 6.56 4.16 13.08
C PRO A 110 5.18 3.78 13.64
N GLU A 111 4.26 4.75 13.82
CA GLU A 111 2.91 4.44 14.32
C GLU A 111 2.09 3.66 13.27
N GLY A 112 2.28 3.95 11.98
CA GLY A 112 1.72 3.16 10.88
C GLY A 112 2.24 1.73 10.85
N MET A 113 3.54 1.54 11.08
CA MET A 113 4.14 0.20 11.20
C MET A 113 3.56 -0.56 12.40
N GLU A 114 3.45 0.09 13.56
CA GLU A 114 2.81 -0.48 14.76
C GLU A 114 1.35 -0.89 14.47
N ALA A 115 0.61 -0.05 13.74
CA ALA A 115 -0.76 -0.36 13.33
C ALA A 115 -0.84 -1.61 12.45
N PHE A 116 0.03 -1.74 11.45
CA PHE A 116 0.14 -2.97 10.66
C PHE A 116 0.43 -4.19 11.55
N PHE A 117 1.41 -4.12 12.45
CA PHE A 117 1.78 -5.26 13.29
C PHE A 117 0.70 -5.61 14.33
N SER A 118 -0.17 -4.66 14.69
CA SER A 118 -1.29 -4.92 15.61
C SER A 118 -2.35 -5.86 15.02
N THR A 119 -2.45 -5.93 13.69
CA THR A 119 -3.43 -6.77 12.97
C THR A 119 -2.78 -7.90 12.16
N HIS A 120 -1.47 -7.83 11.91
CA HIS A 120 -0.72 -8.88 11.23
C HIS A 120 -0.69 -10.19 12.03
N LYS A 121 -1.02 -11.29 11.36
CA LYS A 121 -0.85 -12.65 11.87
C LYS A 121 0.16 -13.37 10.99
N CYS A 122 1.32 -13.72 11.56
CA CYS A 122 2.33 -14.47 10.81
C CYS A 122 1.78 -15.82 10.36
N THR A 123 2.06 -16.19 9.12
CA THR A 123 1.78 -17.52 8.56
C THR A 123 3.09 -18.25 8.23
N GLU A 124 3.01 -19.38 7.53
CA GLU A 124 4.18 -20.11 7.02
C GLU A 124 5.11 -19.25 6.15
N PHE A 125 4.59 -18.22 5.48
CA PHE A 125 5.39 -17.30 4.66
C PHE A 125 6.34 -16.42 5.50
N CYS A 126 6.12 -16.32 6.81
CA CYS A 126 6.89 -15.47 7.70
C CYS A 126 8.03 -16.21 8.44
N LYS A 127 8.13 -17.54 8.31
CA LYS A 127 8.95 -18.40 9.18
C LYS A 127 10.42 -17.99 9.32
N ASN A 128 11.02 -17.46 8.25
CA ASN A 128 12.44 -17.09 8.20
C ASN A 128 12.70 -15.58 8.21
N LEU A 129 11.68 -14.77 8.55
CA LEU A 129 11.81 -13.32 8.62
C LEU A 129 12.23 -12.85 10.02
N HIS A 130 13.01 -11.77 10.08
CA HIS A 130 13.35 -11.13 11.35
C HIS A 130 12.10 -10.66 12.08
N LYS A 131 11.97 -11.02 13.36
CA LYS A 131 10.82 -10.61 14.18
C LYS A 131 10.95 -9.19 14.69
N PRO A 132 9.89 -8.38 14.65
CA PRO A 132 9.88 -7.07 15.29
C PRO A 132 10.09 -7.23 16.80
N ARG A 133 10.96 -6.39 17.36
CA ARG A 133 11.16 -6.29 18.80
C ARG A 133 10.11 -5.33 19.36
N ASN A 134 9.41 -5.73 20.41
CA ASN A 134 8.49 -4.86 21.14
C ASN A 134 7.42 -4.18 20.27
N ILE A 135 6.55 -4.97 19.61
CA ILE A 135 5.37 -4.42 18.91
C ILE A 135 4.52 -3.67 19.93
N ARG A 136 4.40 -2.36 19.77
CA ARG A 136 3.49 -1.53 20.56
C ARG A 136 2.14 -1.47 19.86
N ARG A 137 1.08 -1.26 20.64
CA ARG A 137 -0.23 -0.96 20.08
C ARG A 137 -0.25 0.51 19.64
N PRO A 138 -0.73 0.82 18.42
CA PRO A 138 -0.88 2.20 17.98
C PRO A 138 -1.83 2.93 18.93
N ARG A 139 -1.55 4.21 19.24
CA ARG A 139 -2.35 4.98 20.20
C ARG A 139 -3.46 5.77 19.51
N ARG A 140 -3.21 6.24 18.29
CA ARG A 140 -4.06 7.23 17.59
C ARG A 140 -4.66 6.70 16.29
N ILE A 141 -4.08 5.64 15.73
CA ILE A 141 -4.54 5.06 14.46
C ILE A 141 -5.62 4.02 14.71
N ARG A 142 -6.77 4.20 14.04
CA ARG A 142 -7.85 3.20 14.02
C ARG A 142 -7.91 2.54 12.64
N PRO A 143 -7.93 1.20 12.56
CA PRO A 143 -8.10 0.50 11.30
C PRO A 143 -9.42 0.87 10.61
N SER A 144 -9.35 1.31 9.35
CA SER A 144 -10.51 1.48 8.46
C SER A 144 -10.12 1.17 7.01
N PRO A 145 -11.07 0.77 6.13
CA PRO A 145 -10.77 0.43 4.74
C PRO A 145 -10.18 1.58 3.90
N GLY A 146 -10.43 2.82 4.32
CA GLY A 146 -9.91 4.00 3.64
C GLY A 146 -8.42 4.20 3.88
N THR A 147 -7.73 4.76 2.89
CA THR A 147 -6.44 5.39 3.14
C THR A 147 -6.67 6.60 4.04
N THR A 148 -5.76 6.86 4.96
CA THR A 148 -5.90 8.00 5.91
C THR A 148 -5.88 9.35 5.18
N TYR A 149 -5.52 9.35 3.89
CA TYR A 149 -5.74 10.45 2.95
C TYR A 149 -7.06 10.22 2.18
N GLY A 150 -8.06 11.04 2.48
CA GLY A 150 -9.21 11.23 1.60
C GLY A 150 -9.00 12.51 0.82
N PHE A 151 -8.92 12.43 -0.51
CA PHE A 151 -9.25 13.60 -1.32
C PHE A 151 -10.75 13.83 -1.12
N THR A 152 -11.11 14.87 -0.37
CA THR A 152 -12.45 15.42 -0.50
C THR A 152 -12.47 16.09 -1.87
N LEU A 153 -13.17 15.46 -2.83
CA LEU A 153 -13.57 16.14 -4.06
C LEU A 153 -14.50 17.31 -3.71
#